data_AF-A0A2N2Y7R7-F1
#
_entry.id   AF-A0A2N2Y7R7-F1
#
_cell.length_a   1.000
_cell.length_b   1.000
_cell.length_c   1.000
_cell.angle_alpha   90.00
_cell.angle_beta   90.00
_cell.angle_gamma   90.00
#
_symmetry.space_group_name_H-M   'P 1'
#
loop_
_entity.id
_entity.type
_entity.pdbx_description
1 polymer ?
#
loop_
_entity_poly.entity_id
_entity_poly.type
_entity_poly.pdbx_seq_one_letter_code
_entity_poly.pdbx_strand_id
1 'polypeptide(L)' 'MNVTDTTNYSTGFDDGNNHQTTFVNDFEYDTYGNLIIDRNKGITEISYNHLNLPKKITFGTQGTMTYLYDATGQKLKKTM' A
#
# COMPACT_ATOMS: atom_id res chain seq x y z
N MET A 1 4.68 9.34 -6.15
CA MET A 1 5.90 8.75 -6.77
C MET A 1 5.46 7.61 -7.67
N ASN A 2 6.15 7.39 -8.79
CA ASN A 2 5.84 6.33 -9.77
C ASN A 2 7.12 5.60 -10.18
N VAL A 3 6.97 4.38 -10.68
CA VAL A 3 8.05 3.62 -11.33
C VAL A 3 7.59 3.26 -12.73
N THR A 4 8.37 3.62 -13.75
CA THR A 4 8.12 3.22 -15.13
C THR A 4 9.18 2.22 -15.56
N ASP A 5 8.76 1.00 -15.87
CA ASP A 5 9.61 0.02 -16.53
C ASP A 5 9.49 0.19 -18.05
N THR A 6 10.58 0.63 -18.69
CA THR A 6 10.62 0.82 -20.16
C THR A 6 10.95 -0.47 -20.91
N THR A 7 11.33 -1.51 -20.18
CA THR A 7 11.69 -2.79 -20.77
C THR A 7 10.42 -3.64 -20.78
N ASN A 8 9.81 -3.85 -21.96
CA ASN A 8 8.53 -4.55 -22.13
C ASN A 8 8.62 -6.07 -21.82
N TYR A 9 9.36 -6.47 -20.79
CA TYR A 9 9.49 -7.83 -20.31
C TYR A 9 8.31 -8.17 -19.41
N SER A 10 7.48 -9.12 -19.84
CA SER A 10 6.26 -9.53 -19.11
C SER A 10 6.50 -10.17 -17.74
N THR A 11 7.75 -10.50 -17.40
CA THR A 11 8.14 -11.00 -16.07
C THR A 11 8.80 -9.93 -15.20
N GLY A 12 8.86 -8.69 -15.70
CA GLY A 12 9.45 -7.53 -15.02
C GLY A 12 8.52 -6.91 -13.99
N PHE A 13 8.68 -5.62 -13.74
CA PHE A 13 7.82 -4.88 -12.84
C PHE A 13 6.40 -4.77 -13.42
N ASP A 14 5.40 -5.19 -12.67
CA ASP A 14 3.99 -5.05 -13.05
C ASP A 14 3.44 -3.72 -12.55
N ASP A 15 3.34 -2.76 -13.47
CA ASP A 15 2.75 -1.43 -13.23
C ASP A 15 1.21 -1.52 -13.27
N GLY A 16 0.62 -1.87 -12.12
CA GLY A 16 -0.82 -2.01 -11.95
C GLY A 16 -1.59 -0.69 -12.08
N ASN A 17 -0.90 0.45 -12.07
CA ASN A 17 -1.48 1.76 -12.34
C ASN A 17 -0.60 2.53 -13.32
N ASN A 18 -0.83 2.31 -14.62
CA ASN A 18 -0.11 3.02 -15.67
C ASN A 18 -0.26 4.55 -15.55
N HIS A 19 0.68 5.17 -14.84
CA HIS A 19 0.67 6.60 -14.51
C HIS A 19 0.67 7.47 -15.77
N GLN A 20 1.23 7.00 -16.87
CA GLN A 20 1.24 7.73 -18.15
C GLN A 20 -0.17 7.96 -18.69
N THR A 21 -1.13 7.13 -18.26
CA THR A 21 -2.54 7.23 -18.65
C THR A 21 -3.42 7.80 -17.55
N THR A 22 -3.13 7.48 -16.28
CA THR A 22 -3.97 7.88 -15.14
C THR A 22 -3.56 9.21 -14.53
N PHE A 23 -2.32 9.67 -14.77
CA PHE A 23 -1.73 10.89 -14.21
C PHE A 23 -1.76 10.98 -12.68
N VAL A 24 -1.98 9.86 -11.98
CA VAL A 24 -1.96 9.77 -10.51
C VAL A 24 -0.78 8.96 -10.02
N ASN A 25 -0.19 9.38 -8.92
CA ASN A 25 0.98 8.71 -8.33
C ASN A 25 0.67 7.27 -7.91
N ASP A 26 1.59 6.33 -8.00
CA ASP A 26 1.38 4.96 -7.51
C ASP A 26 1.44 4.90 -6.00
N PHE A 27 2.41 5.63 -5.44
CA PHE A 27 2.68 5.70 -4.02
C PHE A 27 2.34 7.09 -3.48
N GLU A 28 1.54 7.11 -2.42
CA GLU A 28 1.24 8.30 -1.62
C GLU A 28 1.57 8.05 -0.15
N TYR A 29 1.92 9.12 0.55
CA TYR A 29 2.40 9.08 1.93
C TYR A 29 1.64 10.08 2.79
N ASP A 30 1.50 9.78 4.07
CA ASP A 30 1.05 10.75 5.06
C ASP A 30 2.15 11.77 5.38
N THR A 31 1.83 12.77 6.22
CA THR A 31 2.76 13.82 6.63
C THR A 31 3.95 13.32 7.46
N TYR A 32 3.88 12.10 7.98
CA TYR A 32 4.95 11.45 8.75
C TYR A 32 5.81 10.53 7.87
N GLY A 33 5.51 10.43 6.57
CA GLY A 33 6.24 9.61 5.61
C GLY A 33 5.80 8.14 5.59
N ASN A 34 4.69 7.78 6.22
CA ASN A 34 4.15 6.43 6.13
C ASN A 34 3.37 6.25 4.82
N LEU A 35 3.49 5.08 4.19
CA LEU A 35 2.79 4.74 2.95
C LEU A 35 1.27 4.63 3.20
N ILE A 36 0.44 5.38 2.47
CA ILE A 36 -1.02 5.32 2.61
C ILE A 36 -1.72 4.72 1.39
N ILE A 37 -1.09 4.74 0.22
CA ILE A 37 -1.64 4.20 -1.03
C ILE A 37 -0.50 3.54 -1.83
N ASP A 38 -0.79 2.35 -2.38
CA ASP A 38 0.06 1.65 -3.35
C ASP A 38 -0.85 1.04 -4.41
N ARG A 39 -0.98 1.76 -5.54
CA ARG A 39 -1.90 1.38 -6.62
C ARG A 39 -1.45 0.13 -7.37
N ASN A 40 -0.16 -0.18 -7.38
CA ASN A 40 0.39 -1.40 -7.98
C ASN A 40 -0.05 -2.66 -7.22
N LYS A 41 -0.36 -2.52 -5.93
CA LYS A 41 -0.91 -3.59 -5.10
C LYS A 41 -2.42 -3.50 -4.90
N GLY A 42 -3.08 -2.55 -5.56
CA GLY A 42 -4.51 -2.25 -5.35
C GLY A 42 -4.84 -1.72 -3.95
N ILE A 43 -3.84 -1.21 -3.21
CA ILE A 43 -4.02 -0.64 -1.88
C ILE A 43 -4.56 0.77 -2.03
N THR A 44 -5.74 1.01 -1.48
CA THR A 44 -6.43 2.31 -1.54
C THR A 44 -6.33 3.10 -0.23
N GLU A 45 -5.99 2.44 0.87
CA GLU A 45 -5.83 3.06 2.18
C GLU A 45 -4.98 2.18 3.10
N ILE A 46 -4.07 2.80 3.85
CA ILE A 46 -3.43 2.22 5.03
C ILE A 46 -3.66 3.14 6.21
N SER A 47 -4.18 2.58 7.30
CA SER A 47 -4.27 3.27 8.59
C SER A 47 -3.23 2.73 9.56
N TYR A 48 -2.72 3.62 10.41
CA TYR A 48 -1.64 3.35 11.33
C TYR A 48 -2.10 3.46 12.78
N ASN A 49 -1.43 2.74 13.67
CA ASN A 49 -1.61 2.93 15.11
C ASN A 49 -0.66 4.02 15.65
N HIS A 50 -0.72 4.28 16.95
CA HIS A 50 0.10 5.29 17.64
C HIS A 50 1.61 4.98 17.66
N LEU A 51 2.03 3.80 17.18
CA LEU A 51 3.43 3.41 17.02
C LEU A 51 3.89 3.47 15.56
N ASN A 52 3.10 4.11 14.67
CA ASN A 52 3.31 4.12 13.21
C ASN A 52 3.39 2.70 12.60
N LEU A 53 2.68 1.72 13.18
CA LEU A 53 2.55 0.38 12.61
C LEU A 53 1.24 0.26 11.81
N PRO A 54 1.24 -0.37 10.62
CA PRO A 54 0.03 -0.59 9.83
C PRO A 54 -1.00 -1.39 10.63
N LYS A 55 -2.18 -0.81 10.84
CA LYS A 55 -3.31 -1.42 11.57
C LYS A 55 -4.36 -2.00 10.62
N LYS A 56 -4.65 -1.32 9.51
CA LYS A 56 -5.60 -1.79 8.49
C LYS A 56 -5.12 -1.38 7.11
N ILE A 57 -5.19 -2.30 6.16
CA ILE A 57 -4.90 -2.10 4.74
C ILE A 57 -6.18 -2.42 3.96
N THR A 58 -6.63 -1.50 3.12
CA THR A 58 -7.82 -1.65 2.27
C THR A 58 -7.38 -1.87 0.83
N PHE A 59 -7.88 -2.93 0.18
CA PHE A 59 -7.54 -3.31 -1.19
C PHE A 59 -8.68 -2.96 -2.18
N GLY A 60 -9.18 -1.72 -2.14
CA GLY A 60 -10.35 -1.32 -2.93
C GLY A 60 -11.56 -2.23 -2.65
N THR A 61 -12.07 -2.89 -3.69
CA THR A 61 -13.21 -3.83 -3.59
C THR A 61 -12.81 -5.24 -3.15
N GLN A 62 -11.52 -5.54 -3.00
CA GLN A 62 -11.01 -6.88 -2.70
C GLN A 62 -11.00 -7.21 -1.19
N GLY A 63 -11.38 -6.25 -0.34
CA GLY A 63 -11.49 -6.44 1.11
C GLY A 63 -10.40 -5.72 1.91
N THR A 64 -10.22 -6.15 3.15
CA THR A 64 -9.35 -5.44 4.11
C THR A 64 -8.52 -6.39 4.94
N MET A 65 -7.22 -6.13 5.04
CA MET A 65 -6.34 -6.82 5.98
C MET A 65 -6.17 -6.00 7.25
N THR A 66 -6.34 -6.63 8.41
CA THR A 66 -6.16 -5.97 9.72
C THR A 66 -5.07 -6.65 10.54
N TYR A 67 -4.39 -5.84 11.35
CA TYR A 67 -3.36 -6.27 12.28
C TYR A 67 -3.71 -5.84 13.70
N LEU A 68 -3.50 -6.76 14.64
CA LEU A 68 -3.56 -6.48 16.07
C LEU A 68 -2.14 -6.54 16.63
N TYR A 69 -1.77 -5.54 17.42
CA TYR A 69 -0.50 -5.47 18.11
C TYR A 69 -0.74 -5.35 19.61
N ASP A 70 0.23 -5.81 20.41
CA ASP A 70 0.30 -5.44 21.82
C ASP A 70 0.82 -4.01 22.00
N ALA A 71 0.90 -3.57 23.26
CA ALA A 71 1.36 -2.22 23.61
C ALA A 71 2.86 -1.98 23.30
N THR A 72 3.65 -3.03 23.09
CA THR A 72 5.07 -2.92 22.72
C THR A 72 5.28 -2.90 21.20
N GLY A 73 4.23 -3.12 20.41
CA GLY A 73 4.28 -3.19 18.95
C GLY A 73 4.49 -4.61 18.42
N GLN A 74 4.45 -5.66 19.27
CA GLN A 74 4.50 -7.03 18.79
C GLN A 74 3.17 -7.39 18.10
N LYS A 75 3.26 -7.93 16.89
CA LYS A 75 2.08 -8.37 16.12
C LYS A 75 1.50 -9.63 16.73
N LEU A 76 0.26 -9.55 17.21
CA LEU A 76 -0.49 -10.65 17.80
C LEU A 76 -1.36 -11.38 16.78
N LYS A 77 -1.93 -10.64 15.82
CA LYS A 77 -2.86 -11.22 14.84
C LYS A 77 -2.79 -10.51 13.49
N LYS A 78 -3.03 -11.29 12.42
CA LYS A 78 -3.37 -10.83 11.07
C LYS A 78 -4.72 -11.45 10.69
N THR A 79 -5.63 -10.64 10.14
CA THR A 79 -6.93 -11.09 9.63
C THR A 79 -7.17 -10.50 8.24
N MET A 80 -7.85 -11.24 7.37
CA MET A 80 -8.29 -10.82 6.03
C MET A 80 -9.81 -10.70 6.01
#